data_AF-A0A5D6Y521-F1
#
_entry.id   AF-A0A5D6Y521-F1
#
_cell.length_a   1.000
_cell.length_b   1.000
_cell.length_c   1.000
_cell.angle_alpha   90.00
_cell.angle_beta   90.00
_cell.angle_gamma   90.00
#
_symmetry.space_group_name_H-M   'P 1'
#
loop_
_entity.id
_entity.type
_entity.pdbx_description
1 polymer ?
#
loop_
_entity_poly.entity_id
_entity_poly.type
_entity_poly.pdbx_seq_one_letter_code
_entity_poly.pdbx_strand_id
1 'polypeptide(L)'
;MGFAHGSRHLLRLPANTTSAVLYAPTSAGGLGLISLKRFELDELYWHGEECDDELVELYLNGALADSPHAIAKRRNGDIGSLWSDAQRHMRTLSLRLETRMTAAVGDEPTSENALQLRVPHHRHWLDERMVQRHVRLHVKLRHCHALGGDDRPRLHGGRAWRSREQRRRVRANATCRAPGCTRVEPLAHVLQHCAPGADVVTKRHDNVLAQIGVAVRRAAVKLRIPREVRVNELVPGYSAAALCPDIQLYEHATRTAVIADLAVPLEEQSDDHTSVSTLQSAREAKIAKYAPIKAHLERAGWRVHLGAIVYGALGSVAAGNYELYTEHSDLLHRDARRLDLSASTTCIAASRHLWNGHCSHHRARQLAGISAATAAPHIAAR
;
A
#
# COMPACT_ATOMS: atom_id res chain seq x y z
N MET A 1 13.41 27.46 3.10
CA MET A 1 12.93 26.50 4.14
C MET A 1 11.68 25.66 3.78
N GLY A 2 10.98 25.86 2.65
CA GLY A 2 9.63 25.29 2.44
C GLY A 2 9.52 23.87 1.84
N PHE A 3 10.58 23.28 1.27
CA PHE A 3 10.44 22.00 0.56
C PHE A 3 10.56 20.77 1.46
N ALA A 4 11.14 20.98 2.64
CA ALA A 4 11.78 19.94 3.39
C ALA A 4 10.82 19.09 4.22
N HIS A 5 9.79 19.66 4.88
CA HIS A 5 9.02 18.88 5.87
C HIS A 5 8.04 17.88 5.25
N GLY A 6 7.43 18.19 4.10
CA GLY A 6 6.40 17.33 3.49
C GLY A 6 6.92 16.11 2.72
N SER A 7 8.11 16.21 2.13
CA SER A 7 8.71 15.20 1.24
C SER A 7 9.59 14.18 1.97
N ARG A 8 10.08 14.51 3.17
CA ARG A 8 10.94 13.69 4.05
C ARG A 8 10.49 12.23 4.17
N HIS A 9 9.22 12.01 4.50
CA HIS A 9 8.69 10.66 4.68
C HIS A 9 8.43 9.90 3.37
N LEU A 10 8.30 10.61 2.25
CA LEU A 10 8.01 10.01 0.95
C LEU A 10 9.28 9.57 0.22
N LEU A 11 10.38 10.30 0.41
CA LEU A 11 11.70 10.01 -0.16
C LEU A 11 12.66 9.35 0.86
N ARG A 12 12.19 9.06 2.08
CA ARG A 12 12.98 8.50 3.21
C ARG A 12 14.18 9.36 3.63
N LEU A 13 14.04 10.68 3.69
CA LEU A 13 15.08 11.58 4.19
C LEU A 13 15.13 11.59 5.74
N PRO A 14 16.32 11.61 6.40
CA PRO A 14 16.44 11.70 7.86
C PRO A 14 15.85 13.00 8.44
N ALA A 15 15.56 13.00 9.76
CA ALA A 15 14.86 14.09 10.44
C ALA A 15 15.70 15.39 10.57
N ASN A 16 17.03 15.26 10.53
CA ASN A 16 18.04 16.25 10.88
C ASN A 16 18.70 16.94 9.67
N THR A 17 18.14 16.81 8.46
CA THR A 17 18.88 17.02 7.19
C THR A 17 18.52 18.30 6.41
N THR A 18 17.91 19.32 7.00
CA THR A 18 17.00 20.18 6.21
C THR A 18 17.22 21.68 6.24
N SER A 19 18.29 22.12 6.88
CA SER A 19 18.84 23.46 6.62
C SER A 19 20.35 23.31 6.40
N ALA A 20 21.08 22.72 7.34
CA ALA A 20 22.54 22.63 7.26
C ALA A 20 23.13 21.64 6.24
N VAL A 21 22.34 20.73 5.64
CA VAL A 21 22.85 19.66 4.73
C VAL A 21 22.43 19.89 3.27
N LEU A 22 21.37 20.67 3.06
CA LEU A 22 20.90 21.14 1.76
C LEU A 22 21.57 22.47 1.38
N TYR A 23 21.90 23.30 2.37
CA TYR A 23 22.53 24.62 2.21
C TYR A 23 23.97 24.64 2.76
N ALA A 24 24.61 23.48 2.90
CA ALA A 24 26.01 23.44 3.27
C ALA A 24 26.85 23.75 2.03
N PRO A 25 27.81 24.69 2.10
CA PRO A 25 28.74 24.91 1.00
C PRO A 25 29.41 23.60 0.61
N THR A 26 29.92 23.51 -0.62
CA THR A 26 30.64 22.35 -1.19
C THR A 26 31.67 21.71 -0.23
N SER A 27 32.16 22.44 0.76
CA SER A 27 33.08 22.02 1.82
C SER A 27 32.46 21.42 3.10
N ALA A 28 31.14 21.48 3.34
CA ALA A 28 30.55 21.24 4.68
C ALA A 28 29.31 20.30 4.72
N GLY A 29 29.31 19.19 3.98
CA GLY A 29 28.46 18.03 4.30
C GLY A 29 27.14 17.88 3.53
N GLY A 30 26.82 16.65 3.11
CA GLY A 30 25.52 16.31 2.52
C GLY A 30 25.53 15.99 1.03
N LEU A 31 24.85 16.84 0.25
CA LEU A 31 24.68 16.67 -1.19
C LEU A 31 25.91 17.16 -1.97
N GLY A 32 26.51 18.29 -1.58
CA GLY A 32 27.75 18.82 -2.17
C GLY A 32 28.91 17.82 -2.15
N LEU A 33 29.11 17.12 -1.02
CA LEU A 33 30.11 16.05 -0.91
C LEU A 33 29.82 14.85 -1.84
N ILE A 34 28.55 14.54 -2.09
CA ILE A 34 28.19 13.41 -2.97
C ILE A 34 28.35 13.83 -4.43
N SER A 35 27.98 15.06 -4.77
CA SER A 35 28.24 15.65 -6.08
C SER A 35 29.74 15.71 -6.36
N LEU A 36 30.57 16.22 -5.44
CA LEU A 36 32.04 16.24 -5.57
C LEU A 36 32.70 14.84 -5.61
N LYS A 37 32.10 13.84 -4.96
CA LYS A 37 32.58 12.45 -5.05
C LYS A 37 32.28 11.82 -6.42
N ARG A 38 31.24 12.27 -7.10
CA ARG A 38 30.75 11.69 -8.37
C ARG A 38 31.10 12.52 -9.60
N PHE A 39 31.32 13.80 -9.41
CA PHE A 39 31.59 14.79 -10.45
C PHE A 39 32.79 15.64 -10.02
N GLU A 40 33.57 16.03 -11.01
CA GLU A 40 34.50 17.15 -10.90
C GLU A 40 33.70 18.40 -11.26
N LEU A 41 33.57 19.30 -10.30
CA LEU A 41 32.73 20.50 -10.40
C LEU A 41 33.66 21.70 -10.61
N ASP A 42 33.30 22.59 -11.52
CA ASP A 42 33.98 23.88 -11.71
C ASP A 42 33.74 24.76 -10.48
N GLU A 43 34.76 24.88 -9.61
CA GLU A 43 34.65 25.59 -8.34
C GLU A 43 34.18 27.03 -8.54
N LEU A 44 34.69 27.73 -9.57
CA LEU A 44 34.36 29.13 -9.83
C LEU A 44 32.89 29.33 -10.22
N TYR A 45 32.28 28.34 -10.89
CA TYR A 45 30.89 28.41 -11.31
C TYR A 45 29.93 28.03 -10.18
N TRP A 46 30.26 27.03 -9.37
CA TRP A 46 29.39 26.54 -8.29
C TRP A 46 29.59 27.29 -6.95
N HIS A 47 30.24 28.46 -6.96
CA HIS A 47 30.43 29.30 -5.78
C HIS A 47 29.28 30.32 -5.62
N GLY A 48 28.32 30.02 -4.75
CA GLY A 48 27.28 30.96 -4.32
C GLY A 48 25.95 30.27 -3.97
N GLU A 49 25.12 30.90 -3.12
CA GLU A 49 23.83 30.34 -2.67
C GLU A 49 22.85 30.07 -3.84
N GLU A 50 22.89 30.88 -4.91
CA GLU A 50 22.04 30.69 -6.09
C GLU A 50 22.45 29.46 -6.93
N CYS A 51 23.74 29.12 -6.92
CA CYS A 51 24.29 27.98 -7.65
C CYS A 51 24.09 26.65 -6.89
N ASP A 52 23.85 26.71 -5.58
CA ASP A 52 23.58 25.53 -4.75
C ASP A 52 22.22 24.89 -5.09
N ASP A 53 21.18 25.70 -5.31
CA ASP A 53 19.85 25.21 -5.70
C ASP A 53 19.87 24.59 -7.11
N GLU A 54 20.60 25.21 -8.05
CA GLU A 54 20.81 24.68 -9.40
C GLU A 54 21.59 23.34 -9.36
N LEU A 55 22.64 23.24 -8.55
CA LEU A 55 23.41 22.01 -8.37
C LEU A 55 22.53 20.88 -7.82
N VAL A 56 21.69 21.17 -6.82
CA VAL A 56 20.75 20.22 -6.23
C VAL A 56 19.71 19.77 -7.25
N GLU A 57 19.14 20.70 -8.03
CA GLU A 57 18.19 20.41 -9.10
C GLU A 57 18.78 19.44 -10.12
N LEU A 58 19.93 19.81 -10.69
CA LEU A 58 20.61 19.03 -11.73
C LEU A 58 21.03 17.67 -11.21
N TYR A 59 21.54 17.58 -9.98
CA TYR A 59 21.91 16.31 -9.37
C TYR A 59 20.70 15.39 -9.17
N LEU A 60 19.63 15.87 -8.53
CA LEU A 60 18.46 15.04 -8.20
C LEU A 60 17.62 14.68 -9.43
N ASN A 61 17.58 15.55 -10.45
CA ASN A 61 17.01 15.23 -11.75
C ASN A 61 17.91 14.29 -12.57
N GLY A 62 19.20 14.21 -12.23
CA GLY A 62 20.17 13.38 -12.93
C GLY A 62 20.71 13.99 -14.21
N ALA A 63 20.56 15.31 -14.38
CA ALA A 63 21.03 16.10 -15.51
C ALA A 63 22.40 16.76 -15.25
N LEU A 64 22.97 16.61 -14.04
CA LEU A 64 24.27 17.21 -13.70
C LEU A 64 25.41 16.76 -14.64
N ALA A 65 25.35 15.54 -15.16
CA ALA A 65 26.34 15.04 -16.12
C ALA A 65 26.30 15.75 -17.49
N ASP A 66 25.20 16.44 -17.78
CA ASP A 66 24.99 17.16 -19.04
C ASP A 66 25.38 18.65 -18.90
N SER A 67 25.74 19.10 -17.69
CA SER A 67 26.20 20.47 -17.44
C SER A 67 27.66 20.63 -17.91
N PRO A 68 28.00 21.72 -18.63
CA PRO A 68 29.38 22.00 -19.04
C PRO A 68 30.30 22.28 -17.84
N HIS A 69 29.74 22.55 -16.66
CA HIS A 69 30.46 22.87 -15.42
C HIS A 69 30.61 21.65 -14.49
N ALA A 70 30.27 20.44 -14.96
CA ALA A 70 30.39 19.21 -14.18
C ALA A 70 30.82 18.01 -15.04
N ILE A 71 31.97 17.41 -14.72
CA ILE A 71 32.50 16.24 -15.43
C ILE A 71 32.32 14.98 -14.58
N ALA A 72 31.64 13.97 -15.10
CA ALA A 72 31.42 12.71 -14.39
C ALA A 72 32.73 11.94 -14.15
N LYS A 73 33.04 11.63 -12.88
CA LYS A 73 34.22 10.82 -12.52
C LYS A 73 34.02 9.36 -12.91
N ARG A 74 35.06 8.70 -13.43
CA ARG A 74 35.01 7.25 -13.75
C ARG A 74 34.75 6.44 -12.48
N ARG A 75 33.79 5.51 -12.57
CA ARG A 75 33.26 4.71 -11.44
C ARG A 75 34.36 3.99 -10.65
N ASN A 76 34.53 4.37 -9.38
CA ASN A 76 35.15 3.54 -8.36
C ASN A 76 34.13 3.32 -7.23
N GLY A 77 33.47 2.16 -7.22
CA GLY A 77 32.65 1.68 -6.11
C GLY A 77 31.28 2.36 -5.96
N ASP A 78 30.24 1.55 -5.78
CA ASP A 78 28.87 2.02 -5.57
C ASP A 78 28.74 2.55 -4.12
N ILE A 79 29.09 3.83 -3.90
CA ILE A 79 28.77 4.50 -2.64
C ILE A 79 27.25 4.69 -2.62
N GLY A 80 26.54 3.70 -2.07
CA GLY A 80 25.12 3.73 -1.81
C GLY A 80 24.82 4.86 -0.83
N SER A 81 24.40 6.01 -1.36
CA SER A 81 23.96 7.14 -0.55
C SER A 81 22.44 7.26 -0.65
N LEU A 82 21.84 7.76 0.43
CA LEU A 82 20.42 8.05 0.51
C LEU A 82 19.93 9.01 -0.60
N TRP A 83 20.83 9.87 -1.09
CA TRP A 83 20.58 10.80 -2.19
C TRP A 83 20.58 10.12 -3.55
N SER A 84 21.39 9.09 -3.74
CA SER A 84 21.32 8.23 -4.93
C SER A 84 20.04 7.39 -4.94
N ASP A 85 19.56 6.98 -3.77
CA ASP A 85 18.24 6.38 -3.64
C ASP A 85 17.12 7.38 -3.95
N ALA A 86 17.20 8.61 -3.45
CA ALA A 86 16.24 9.67 -3.77
C ALA A 86 16.19 9.97 -5.28
N GLN A 87 17.35 10.12 -5.93
CA GLN A 87 17.49 10.28 -7.38
C GLN A 87 16.88 9.08 -8.13
N ARG A 88 17.14 7.85 -7.67
CA ARG A 88 16.53 6.63 -8.24
C ARG A 88 15.01 6.64 -8.09
N HIS A 89 14.47 7.07 -6.95
CA HIS A 89 13.02 7.17 -6.74
C HIS A 89 12.40 8.26 -7.62
N MET A 90 13.03 9.42 -7.76
CA MET A 90 12.56 10.48 -8.66
C MET A 90 12.50 10.02 -10.11
N ARG A 91 13.57 9.40 -10.62
CA ARG A 91 13.59 8.80 -11.97
C ARG A 91 12.53 7.73 -12.15
N THR A 92 12.44 6.79 -11.20
CA THR A 92 11.47 5.69 -11.25
C THR A 92 10.04 6.22 -11.26
N LEU A 93 9.77 7.29 -10.53
CA LEU A 93 8.46 7.92 -10.42
C LEU A 93 8.22 9.03 -11.45
N SER A 94 9.16 9.30 -12.37
CA SER A 94 9.05 10.41 -13.33
C SER A 94 8.75 11.77 -12.67
N LEU A 95 9.32 12.00 -11.48
CA LEU A 95 9.25 13.27 -10.76
C LEU A 95 10.47 14.13 -11.08
N ARG A 96 10.29 15.45 -11.11
CA ARG A 96 11.36 16.42 -11.35
C ARG A 96 11.29 17.56 -10.33
N LEU A 97 12.45 18.10 -9.98
CA LEU A 97 12.55 19.39 -9.29
C LEU A 97 12.74 20.47 -10.34
N GLU A 98 12.15 21.64 -10.12
CA GLU A 98 12.34 22.84 -10.94
C GLU A 98 12.45 24.05 -10.00
N THR A 99 13.43 24.91 -10.27
CA THR A 99 13.59 26.20 -9.58
C THR A 99 12.67 27.24 -10.24
N ARG A 100 11.91 27.96 -9.42
CA ARG A 100 10.99 29.01 -9.90
C ARG A 100 11.81 30.23 -10.33
N MET A 101 12.05 30.40 -11.63
CA MET A 101 12.59 31.66 -12.14
C MET A 101 11.45 32.70 -12.22
N THR A 102 11.54 33.78 -11.44
CA THR A 102 10.62 34.92 -11.58
C THR A 102 10.96 35.67 -12.87
N ALA A 103 10.15 35.50 -13.91
CA ALA A 103 10.24 36.33 -15.10
C ALA A 103 9.72 37.74 -14.80
N ALA A 104 10.67 38.68 -14.74
CA ALA A 104 10.58 40.09 -15.16
C ALA A 104 9.81 41.13 -14.31
N VAL A 105 10.62 42.10 -13.86
CA VAL A 105 10.38 43.54 -13.62
C VAL A 105 9.49 43.93 -12.44
N GLY A 106 10.15 44.34 -11.35
CA GLY A 106 9.63 45.40 -10.47
C GLY A 106 9.57 45.11 -8.99
N ASP A 107 9.60 43.84 -8.57
CA ASP A 107 9.53 43.48 -7.15
C ASP A 107 10.85 42.90 -6.66
N GLU A 108 11.31 43.40 -5.50
CA GLU A 108 12.53 42.95 -4.84
C GLU A 108 12.54 41.43 -4.62
N PRO A 109 13.71 40.78 -4.72
CA PRO A 109 13.84 39.34 -4.56
C PRO A 109 13.53 38.95 -3.11
N THR A 110 12.29 38.57 -2.85
CA THR A 110 11.93 37.84 -1.63
C THR A 110 12.34 36.37 -1.78
N SER A 111 12.47 35.65 -0.67
CA SER A 111 13.01 34.29 -0.52
C SER A 111 12.26 33.16 -1.27
N GLU A 112 11.77 33.40 -2.49
CA GLU A 112 10.82 32.59 -3.25
C GLU A 112 11.42 31.81 -4.44
N ASN A 113 12.74 31.75 -4.58
CA ASN A 113 13.43 30.86 -5.54
C ASN A 113 13.57 29.42 -5.00
N ALA A 114 12.62 28.95 -4.20
CA ALA A 114 12.72 27.62 -3.60
C ALA A 114 12.55 26.52 -4.65
N LEU A 115 13.44 25.52 -4.66
CA LEU A 115 13.28 24.26 -5.38
C LEU A 115 11.90 23.63 -5.12
N GLN A 116 11.13 23.38 -6.18
CA GLN A 116 9.79 22.78 -6.06
C GLN A 116 9.65 21.48 -6.84
N LEU A 117 8.78 20.59 -6.33
CA LEU A 117 8.49 19.31 -6.96
C LEU A 117 7.43 19.50 -8.03
N ARG A 118 7.75 19.07 -9.24
CA ARG A 118 6.78 18.96 -10.31
C ARG A 118 6.32 17.52 -10.44
N VAL A 119 5.00 17.39 -10.60
CA VAL A 119 4.34 16.10 -10.74
C VAL A 119 3.60 16.09 -12.09
N PRO A 120 3.80 15.10 -12.97
CA PRO A 120 3.33 15.12 -14.37
C PRO A 120 1.84 15.39 -14.60
N HIS A 121 0.98 15.10 -13.63
CA HIS A 121 -0.47 15.21 -13.74
C HIS A 121 -1.05 16.46 -13.05
N HIS A 122 -0.20 17.34 -12.52
CA HIS A 122 -0.61 18.57 -11.87
C HIS A 122 0.11 19.77 -12.50
N ARG A 123 -0.67 20.77 -12.91
CA ARG A 123 -0.17 21.93 -13.69
C ARG A 123 0.35 23.07 -12.81
N HIS A 124 -0.06 23.13 -11.55
CA HIS A 124 0.35 24.20 -10.64
C HIS A 124 1.56 23.78 -9.81
N TRP A 125 2.31 24.78 -9.39
CA TRP A 125 3.38 24.67 -8.42
C TRP A 125 2.85 24.09 -7.10
N LEU A 126 3.58 23.14 -6.52
CA LEU A 126 3.16 22.44 -5.30
C LEU A 126 3.71 23.16 -4.07
N ASP A 127 2.81 23.72 -3.27
CA ASP A 127 3.17 24.21 -1.95
C ASP A 127 3.49 23.06 -0.97
N GLU A 128 4.12 23.39 0.16
CA GLU A 128 4.51 22.44 1.21
C GLU A 128 3.34 21.56 1.69
N ARG A 129 2.12 22.10 1.73
CA ARG A 129 0.90 21.42 2.19
C ARG A 129 0.36 20.45 1.12
N MET A 130 0.63 20.72 -0.15
CA MET A 130 0.10 19.99 -1.30
C MET A 130 1.07 18.93 -1.85
N VAL A 131 2.38 19.07 -1.62
CA VAL A 131 3.42 18.12 -2.09
C VAL A 131 3.07 16.68 -1.72
N GLN A 132 2.77 16.42 -0.45
CA GLN A 132 2.52 15.05 0.02
C GLN A 132 1.27 14.43 -0.64
N ARG A 133 0.24 15.25 -0.88
CA ARG A 133 -1.02 14.83 -1.51
C ARG A 133 -0.79 14.45 -2.97
N HIS A 134 -0.12 15.31 -3.73
CA HIS A 134 0.04 15.14 -5.18
C HIS A 134 1.07 14.07 -5.54
N VAL A 135 2.15 13.91 -4.75
CA VAL A 135 3.09 12.79 -4.94
C VAL A 135 2.41 11.44 -4.69
N ARG A 136 1.62 11.32 -3.61
CA ARG A 136 0.85 10.10 -3.34
C ARG A 136 -0.18 9.79 -4.42
N LEU A 137 -0.78 10.82 -5.03
CA LEU A 137 -1.66 10.66 -6.18
C LEU A 137 -0.88 10.19 -7.40
N HIS A 138 0.32 10.74 -7.64
CA HIS A 138 1.15 10.35 -8.77
C HIS A 138 1.51 8.87 -8.76
N VAL A 139 1.98 8.38 -7.61
CA VAL A 139 2.35 6.98 -7.42
C VAL A 139 1.16 6.07 -7.70
N LYS A 140 -0.04 6.48 -7.28
CA LYS A 140 -1.30 5.75 -7.56
C LYS A 140 -1.63 5.74 -9.05
N LEU A 141 -1.53 6.88 -9.71
CA LEU A 141 -1.78 7.01 -11.15
C LEU A 141 -0.84 6.12 -11.97
N ARG A 142 0.45 6.12 -11.66
CA ARG A 142 1.42 5.22 -12.33
C ARG A 142 1.08 3.75 -12.12
N HIS A 143 0.67 3.36 -10.92
CA HIS A 143 0.30 1.98 -10.64
C HIS A 143 -0.97 1.57 -11.40
N CYS A 144 -1.95 2.46 -11.53
CA CYS A 144 -3.15 2.23 -12.35
C CYS A 144 -2.81 2.10 -13.86
N HIS A 145 -1.95 2.96 -14.40
CA HIS A 145 -1.51 2.87 -15.80
C HIS A 145 -0.71 1.60 -16.09
N ALA A 146 0.16 1.17 -15.17
CA ALA A 146 0.92 -0.08 -15.31
C ALA A 146 0.03 -1.34 -15.33
N LEU A 147 -1.20 -1.24 -14.82
CA LEU A 147 -2.19 -2.32 -14.79
C LEU A 147 -3.22 -2.22 -15.95
N GLY A 148 -3.02 -1.34 -16.93
CA GLY A 148 -3.79 -1.31 -18.19
C GLY A 148 -5.20 -0.71 -18.11
N GLY A 149 -5.51 0.11 -17.10
CA GLY A 149 -6.83 0.77 -16.97
C GLY A 149 -6.83 2.22 -17.47
N ASP A 150 -7.73 2.55 -18.40
CA ASP A 150 -7.91 3.89 -18.99
C ASP A 150 -8.75 4.86 -18.11
N ASP A 151 -9.20 4.38 -16.95
CA ASP A 151 -9.96 5.17 -15.99
C ASP A 151 -9.05 6.13 -15.23
N ARG A 152 -9.02 7.41 -15.63
CA ARG A 152 -8.35 8.49 -14.88
C ARG A 152 -8.84 8.49 -13.42
N PRO A 153 -8.00 8.13 -12.44
CA PRO A 153 -8.32 8.23 -11.03
C PRO A 153 -8.59 9.69 -10.66
N ARG A 154 -9.87 10.06 -10.54
CA ARG A 154 -10.22 11.29 -9.83
C ARG A 154 -9.66 11.14 -8.41
N LEU A 155 -8.79 12.10 -8.06
CA LEU A 155 -8.31 12.43 -6.71
C LEU A 155 -9.16 11.73 -5.67
N HIS A 156 -8.62 10.72 -5.00
CA HIS A 156 -8.64 10.55 -3.55
C HIS A 156 -7.80 9.28 -3.30
N GLY A 157 -6.67 9.43 -2.60
CA GLY A 157 -5.80 8.32 -2.31
C GLY A 157 -6.49 7.26 -1.45
N GLY A 158 -6.06 5.99 -1.51
CA GLY A 158 -6.48 4.78 -0.75
C GLY A 158 -6.99 4.85 0.71
N ARG A 159 -7.14 6.02 1.30
CA ARG A 159 -8.22 6.36 2.25
C ARG A 159 -9.59 6.64 1.58
N ALA A 160 -9.69 6.54 0.25
CA ALA A 160 -10.81 7.02 -0.55
C ALA A 160 -11.92 6.02 -0.81
N TRP A 161 -11.64 4.73 -0.80
CA TRP A 161 -12.73 3.75 -0.79
C TRP A 161 -13.54 3.93 0.50
N ARG A 162 -12.85 3.98 1.66
CA ARG A 162 -13.45 4.43 2.93
C ARG A 162 -14.22 5.74 2.76
N SER A 163 -13.59 6.83 2.33
CA SER A 163 -14.26 8.13 2.36
C SER A 163 -15.24 8.45 1.22
N ARG A 164 -15.44 7.59 0.20
CA ARG A 164 -16.48 7.77 -0.83
C ARG A 164 -17.69 6.87 -0.60
N GLU A 165 -17.48 5.61 -0.18
CA GLU A 165 -18.54 4.68 0.22
C GLU A 165 -19.07 4.96 1.64
N GLN A 166 -18.24 5.46 2.57
CA GLN A 166 -18.66 5.79 3.95
C GLN A 166 -19.28 7.20 4.03
N ARG A 167 -18.94 8.11 3.09
CA ARG A 167 -19.59 9.44 2.97
C ARG A 167 -20.83 9.46 2.08
N ARG A 168 -20.92 8.57 1.09
CA ARG A 168 -22.24 8.21 0.58
C ARG A 168 -22.81 7.26 1.63
N ARG A 169 -23.63 7.75 2.54
CA ARG A 169 -24.76 6.95 3.03
C ARG A 169 -25.60 6.61 1.79
N VAL A 170 -25.10 5.73 0.91
CA VAL A 170 -25.88 5.12 -0.18
C VAL A 170 -26.96 4.44 0.62
N ARG A 171 -28.18 4.98 0.56
CA ARG A 171 -29.34 4.30 1.12
C ARG A 171 -29.23 2.87 0.61
N ALA A 172 -29.04 1.93 1.53
CA ALA A 172 -28.87 0.54 1.16
C ALA A 172 -30.03 0.21 0.21
N ASN A 173 -29.73 -0.39 -0.94
CA ASN A 173 -30.81 -0.80 -1.81
C ASN A 173 -31.70 -1.73 -0.97
N ALA A 174 -33.01 -1.48 -0.99
CA ALA A 174 -33.98 -2.29 -0.24
C ALA A 174 -33.80 -3.79 -0.55
N THR A 175 -33.35 -4.08 -1.77
CA THR A 175 -32.98 -5.41 -2.24
C THR A 175 -31.62 -5.40 -2.93
N CYS A 176 -30.84 -6.45 -2.70
CA CYS A 176 -29.56 -6.70 -3.34
C CYS A 176 -29.67 -6.74 -4.87
N ARG A 177 -28.68 -6.14 -5.53
CA ARG A 177 -28.55 -6.07 -6.98
C ARG A 177 -28.17 -7.42 -7.59
N ALA A 178 -27.67 -8.36 -6.80
CA ALA A 178 -27.38 -9.72 -7.28
C ALA A 178 -28.68 -10.47 -7.62
N PRO A 179 -28.71 -11.24 -8.73
CA PRO A 179 -29.82 -12.14 -9.04
C PRO A 179 -30.08 -13.13 -7.91
N GLY A 180 -31.35 -13.34 -7.56
CA GLY A 180 -31.76 -14.30 -6.52
C GLY A 180 -31.45 -13.88 -5.07
N CYS A 181 -30.85 -12.72 -4.83
CA CYS A 181 -30.62 -12.22 -3.48
C CYS A 181 -31.69 -11.20 -3.06
N THR A 182 -32.41 -11.50 -1.97
CA THR A 182 -33.50 -10.67 -1.44
C THR A 182 -33.09 -9.80 -0.24
N ARG A 183 -31.84 -9.94 0.23
CA ARG A 183 -31.35 -9.18 1.39
C ARG A 183 -31.20 -7.70 1.04
N VAL A 184 -31.30 -6.84 2.05
CA VAL A 184 -30.88 -5.43 1.95
C VAL A 184 -29.41 -5.39 1.53
N GLU A 185 -29.01 -4.35 0.80
CA GLU A 185 -27.65 -4.23 0.27
C GLU A 185 -26.78 -3.20 1.01
N PRO A 186 -26.36 -3.44 2.27
CA PRO A 186 -25.23 -2.73 2.84
C PRO A 186 -23.91 -3.24 2.24
N LEU A 187 -22.86 -2.44 2.39
CA LEU A 187 -21.51 -2.82 1.95
C LEU A 187 -21.05 -4.15 2.57
N ALA A 188 -21.36 -4.38 3.85
CA ALA A 188 -21.10 -5.64 4.56
C ALA A 188 -21.71 -6.85 3.87
N HIS A 189 -22.96 -6.73 3.43
CA HIS A 189 -23.62 -7.81 2.70
C HIS A 189 -22.87 -8.12 1.40
N VAL A 190 -22.61 -7.10 0.57
CA VAL A 190 -21.98 -7.28 -0.74
C VAL A 190 -20.58 -7.88 -0.62
N LEU A 191 -19.78 -7.41 0.34
CA LEU A 191 -18.36 -7.78 0.44
C LEU A 191 -18.08 -9.05 1.26
N GLN A 192 -19.07 -9.53 2.04
CA GLN A 192 -18.85 -10.64 2.98
C GLN A 192 -19.92 -11.74 2.94
N HIS A 193 -21.18 -11.41 2.67
CA HIS A 193 -22.31 -12.32 2.97
C HIS A 193 -23.27 -12.57 1.82
N CYS A 194 -23.03 -11.97 0.65
CA CYS A 194 -23.88 -12.18 -0.51
C CYS A 194 -23.61 -13.56 -1.10
N ALA A 195 -24.62 -14.44 -1.07
CA ALA A 195 -24.49 -15.81 -1.54
C ALA A 195 -24.05 -15.92 -3.02
N PRO A 196 -24.60 -15.12 -3.96
CA PRO A 196 -24.09 -15.05 -5.33
C PRO A 196 -22.62 -14.64 -5.50
N GLY A 197 -21.98 -14.06 -4.47
CA GLY A 197 -20.55 -13.72 -4.49
C GLY A 197 -19.70 -14.57 -3.55
N ALA A 198 -20.25 -15.65 -2.99
CA ALA A 198 -19.56 -16.47 -1.99
C ALA A 198 -18.27 -17.11 -2.56
N ASP A 199 -18.30 -17.52 -3.83
CA ASP A 199 -17.13 -18.04 -4.55
C ASP A 199 -15.99 -17.03 -4.61
N VAL A 200 -16.30 -15.76 -4.89
CA VAL A 200 -15.30 -14.68 -4.94
C VAL A 200 -14.80 -14.34 -3.53
N VAL A 201 -15.66 -14.41 -2.50
CA VAL A 201 -15.26 -14.23 -1.10
C VAL A 201 -14.28 -15.32 -0.67
N THR A 202 -14.57 -16.58 -0.98
CA THR A 202 -13.67 -17.71 -0.71
C THR A 202 -12.37 -17.56 -1.49
N LYS A 203 -12.44 -17.28 -2.80
CA LYS A 203 -11.27 -17.07 -3.65
C LYS A 203 -10.38 -15.91 -3.18
N ARG A 204 -10.97 -14.85 -2.59
CA ARG A 204 -10.22 -13.75 -1.97
C ARG A 204 -9.38 -14.26 -0.81
N HIS A 205 -9.96 -15.07 0.08
CA HIS A 205 -9.23 -15.70 1.19
C HIS A 205 -8.15 -16.64 0.65
N ASP A 206 -8.49 -17.57 -0.25
CA ASP A 206 -7.55 -18.54 -0.81
C ASP A 206 -6.35 -17.89 -1.50
N ASN A 207 -6.57 -16.82 -2.27
CA ASN A 207 -5.50 -16.11 -2.96
C ASN A 207 -4.52 -15.44 -1.97
N VAL A 208 -5.03 -14.91 -0.85
CA VAL A 208 -4.20 -14.33 0.20
C VAL A 208 -3.45 -15.42 0.94
N LEU A 209 -4.14 -16.51 1.30
CA LEU A 209 -3.52 -17.67 1.93
C LEU A 209 -2.40 -18.28 1.08
N ALA A 210 -2.61 -18.39 -0.23
CA ALA A 210 -1.61 -18.86 -1.18
C ALA A 210 -0.35 -17.95 -1.18
N GLN A 211 -0.53 -16.62 -1.15
CA GLN A 211 0.60 -15.69 -1.05
C GLN A 211 1.39 -15.87 0.24
N ILE A 212 0.69 -16.03 1.38
CA ILE A 212 1.33 -16.26 2.67
C ILE A 212 2.07 -17.59 2.67
N GLY A 213 1.43 -18.67 2.23
CA GLY A 213 2.03 -20.00 2.18
C GLY A 213 3.30 -20.03 1.30
N VAL A 214 3.31 -19.33 0.16
CA VAL A 214 4.51 -19.17 -0.66
C VAL A 214 5.60 -18.40 0.07
N ALA A 215 5.25 -17.30 0.75
CA ALA A 215 6.22 -16.48 1.47
C ALA A 215 6.88 -17.24 2.62
N VAL A 216 6.09 -17.96 3.42
CA VAL A 216 6.58 -18.76 4.56
C VAL A 216 7.44 -19.93 4.09
N ARG A 217 7.02 -20.68 3.06
CA ARG A 217 7.85 -21.76 2.48
C ARG A 217 9.19 -21.23 1.95
N ARG A 218 9.18 -20.09 1.26
CA ARG A 218 10.42 -19.46 0.77
C ARG A 218 11.33 -19.01 1.91
N ALA A 219 10.77 -18.49 3.01
CA ALA A 219 11.54 -18.11 4.19
C ALA A 219 12.24 -19.33 4.82
N ALA A 220 11.50 -20.43 5.03
CA ALA A 220 12.05 -21.67 5.58
C ALA A 220 13.24 -22.21 4.75
N VAL A 221 13.10 -22.25 3.41
CA VAL A 221 14.18 -22.67 2.50
C VAL A 221 15.39 -21.74 2.58
N LYS A 222 15.15 -20.42 2.55
CA LYS A 222 16.22 -19.42 2.53
C LYS A 222 17.05 -19.42 3.81
N LEU A 223 16.41 -19.61 4.96
CA LEU A 223 17.06 -19.64 6.26
C LEU A 223 17.61 -21.02 6.63
N ARG A 224 17.38 -22.04 5.79
CA ARG A 224 17.75 -23.44 6.04
C ARG A 224 17.22 -23.96 7.38
N ILE A 225 16.05 -23.46 7.80
CA ILE A 225 15.37 -23.92 9.01
C ILE A 225 14.42 -25.05 8.58
N PRO A 226 14.62 -26.29 9.06
CA PRO A 226 13.75 -27.40 8.71
C PRO A 226 12.41 -27.23 9.45
N ARG A 227 11.48 -26.52 8.81
CA ARG A 227 10.10 -26.36 9.26
C ARG A 227 9.14 -27.07 8.33
N GLU A 228 8.27 -27.87 8.94
CA GLU A 228 7.13 -28.46 8.25
C GLU A 228 6.04 -27.40 8.14
N VAL A 229 5.64 -27.09 6.91
CA VAL A 229 4.59 -26.11 6.61
C VAL A 229 3.36 -26.83 6.08
N ARG A 230 2.24 -26.74 6.81
CA ARG A 230 0.96 -27.34 6.44
C ARG A 230 -0.08 -26.24 6.24
N VAL A 231 -0.93 -26.38 5.23
CA VAL A 231 -1.90 -25.35 4.83
C VAL A 231 -3.26 -25.99 4.61
N ASN A 232 -4.30 -25.48 5.27
CA ASN A 232 -5.66 -26.02 5.19
C ASN A 232 -5.77 -27.52 5.54
N GLU A 233 -4.95 -27.98 6.48
CA GLU A 233 -4.91 -29.38 6.90
C GLU A 233 -5.47 -29.55 8.33
N LEU A 234 -5.94 -30.75 8.67
CA LEU A 234 -6.26 -31.11 10.06
C LEU A 234 -4.98 -31.18 10.89
N VAL A 235 -5.05 -30.75 12.15
CA VAL A 235 -3.92 -30.88 13.08
C VAL A 235 -3.67 -32.35 13.43
N PRO A 236 -2.43 -32.86 13.37
CA PRO A 236 -2.15 -34.27 13.63
C PRO A 236 -2.53 -34.63 15.05
N GLY A 237 -3.24 -35.76 15.22
CA GLY A 237 -3.68 -36.24 16.54
C GLY A 237 -4.89 -35.53 17.14
N TYR A 238 -5.41 -34.46 16.50
CA TYR A 238 -6.57 -33.73 16.98
C TYR A 238 -7.85 -34.12 16.21
N SER A 239 -8.73 -34.91 16.83
CA SER A 239 -9.98 -35.40 16.23
C SER A 239 -11.26 -34.76 16.77
N ALA A 240 -11.17 -33.94 17.81
CA ALA A 240 -12.35 -33.52 18.59
C ALA A 240 -13.30 -32.55 17.87
N ALA A 241 -12.85 -31.80 16.86
CA ALA A 241 -13.67 -30.73 16.26
C ALA A 241 -13.44 -30.46 14.76
N ALA A 242 -12.80 -31.39 14.03
CA ALA A 242 -12.47 -31.23 12.60
C ALA A 242 -11.91 -29.83 12.23
N LEU A 243 -11.15 -29.21 13.15
CA LEU A 243 -10.61 -27.88 12.97
C LEU A 243 -9.40 -27.96 12.02
N CYS A 244 -9.47 -27.21 10.92
CA CYS A 244 -8.38 -27.04 9.96
C CYS A 244 -7.90 -25.59 10.00
N PRO A 245 -6.85 -25.27 10.78
CA PRO A 245 -6.19 -23.97 10.70
C PRO A 245 -5.63 -23.73 9.30
N ASP A 246 -5.68 -22.49 8.84
CA ASP A 246 -5.19 -22.12 7.51
C ASP A 246 -3.66 -22.33 7.37
N ILE A 247 -2.89 -22.11 8.43
CA ILE A 247 -1.43 -22.27 8.45
C ILE A 247 -0.98 -22.99 9.73
N GLN A 248 -0.11 -23.99 9.55
CA GLN A 248 0.59 -24.65 10.64
C GLN A 248 2.08 -24.73 10.31
N LEU A 249 2.92 -24.33 11.24
CA LEU A 249 4.37 -24.43 11.15
C LEU A 249 4.86 -25.29 12.31
N TYR A 250 5.57 -26.37 12.03
CA TYR A 250 6.19 -27.23 13.05
C TYR A 250 7.70 -27.22 12.92
N GLU A 251 8.36 -26.97 14.03
CA GLU A 251 9.80 -27.11 14.19
C GLU A 251 10.08 -28.24 15.17
N HIS A 252 10.36 -29.42 14.62
CA HIS A 252 10.49 -30.66 15.38
C HIS A 252 11.68 -30.65 16.34
N ALA A 253 12.80 -30.00 15.97
CA ALA A 253 14.01 -29.93 16.78
C ALA A 253 13.79 -29.21 18.12
N THR A 254 13.02 -28.12 18.11
CA THR A 254 12.73 -27.32 19.31
C THR A 254 11.35 -27.63 19.91
N ARG A 255 10.60 -28.54 19.29
CA ARG A 255 9.18 -28.83 19.57
C ARG A 255 8.34 -27.57 19.68
N THR A 256 8.53 -26.64 18.75
CA THR A 256 7.70 -25.44 18.65
C THR A 256 6.71 -25.57 17.50
N ALA A 257 5.51 -25.02 17.69
CA ALA A 257 4.49 -24.97 16.66
C ALA A 257 3.82 -23.60 16.60
N VAL A 258 3.54 -23.13 15.38
CA VAL A 258 2.74 -21.93 15.14
C VAL A 258 1.46 -22.37 14.44
N ILE A 259 0.32 -22.04 15.02
CA ILE A 259 -0.99 -22.30 14.43
C ILE A 259 -1.65 -20.95 14.17
N ALA A 260 -1.95 -20.66 12.92
CA ALA A 260 -2.50 -19.39 12.51
C ALA A 260 -3.64 -19.55 11.51
N ASP A 261 -4.62 -18.65 11.60
CA ASP A 261 -5.76 -18.61 10.70
C ASP A 261 -5.87 -17.25 10.04
N LEU A 262 -6.27 -17.23 8.78
CA LEU A 262 -6.52 -16.03 8.01
C LEU A 262 -7.98 -15.57 8.19
N ALA A 263 -8.14 -14.27 8.42
CA ALA A 263 -9.44 -13.60 8.44
C ALA A 263 -9.42 -12.40 7.50
N VAL A 264 -10.52 -12.22 6.75
CA VAL A 264 -10.74 -11.05 5.89
C VAL A 264 -12.02 -10.30 6.26
N PRO A 265 -12.11 -9.68 7.46
CA PRO A 265 -13.33 -8.98 7.91
C PRO A 265 -13.60 -7.70 7.12
N LEU A 266 -14.84 -7.21 7.15
CA LEU A 266 -15.11 -5.83 6.74
C LEU A 266 -14.63 -4.88 7.85
N GLU A 267 -14.01 -3.78 7.45
CA GLU A 267 -13.57 -2.74 8.37
C GLU A 267 -14.76 -1.82 8.69
N GLU A 268 -15.40 -2.02 9.83
CA GLU A 268 -16.47 -1.14 10.30
C GLU A 268 -15.95 -0.31 11.48
N GLN A 269 -15.93 1.02 11.35
CA GLN A 269 -15.73 1.88 12.50
C GLN A 269 -17.11 2.09 13.15
N SER A 270 -17.29 1.62 14.37
CA SER A 270 -18.35 2.14 15.23
C SER A 270 -18.05 3.60 15.54
N ASP A 271 -19.08 4.44 15.55
CA ASP A 271 -18.98 5.82 16.05
C ASP A 271 -18.69 5.84 17.56
N ASP A 272 -18.94 4.72 18.25
CA ASP A 272 -18.49 4.51 19.62
C ASP A 272 -16.97 4.34 19.69
N HIS A 273 -16.37 5.13 20.57
CA HIS A 273 -14.96 5.10 20.98
C HIS A 273 -14.54 3.80 21.69
N THR A 274 -15.26 2.69 21.50
CA THR A 274 -14.88 1.38 22.01
C THR A 274 -13.50 1.02 21.45
N SER A 275 -12.56 0.80 22.36
CA SER A 275 -11.12 0.75 22.12
C SER A 275 -10.62 -0.40 21.25
N VAL A 276 -11.52 -1.24 20.70
CA VAL A 276 -11.18 -2.47 19.98
C VAL A 276 -11.64 -2.38 18.53
N SER A 277 -10.68 -2.37 17.60
CA SER A 277 -10.98 -2.35 16.16
C SER A 277 -11.57 -3.68 15.66
N THR A 278 -12.37 -3.67 14.59
CA THR A 278 -12.93 -4.90 13.98
C THR A 278 -11.87 -5.94 13.63
N LEU A 279 -10.67 -5.49 13.24
CA LEU A 279 -9.55 -6.37 12.92
C LEU A 279 -9.01 -7.08 14.18
N GLN A 280 -9.00 -6.37 15.30
CA GLN A 280 -8.59 -6.92 16.59
C GLN A 280 -9.62 -7.95 17.09
N SER A 281 -10.91 -7.63 17.02
CA SER A 281 -11.96 -8.60 17.37
C SER A 281 -11.93 -9.85 16.48
N ALA A 282 -11.70 -9.69 15.17
CA ALA A 282 -11.55 -10.82 14.26
C ALA A 282 -10.33 -11.69 14.62
N ARG A 283 -9.22 -11.07 15.01
CA ARG A 283 -8.02 -11.77 15.49
C ARG A 283 -8.31 -12.58 16.75
N GLU A 284 -8.90 -11.95 17.75
CA GLU A 284 -9.23 -12.59 19.03
C GLU A 284 -10.21 -13.75 18.85
N ALA A 285 -11.24 -13.58 18.01
CA ALA A 285 -12.19 -14.65 17.69
C ALA A 285 -11.51 -15.87 17.05
N LYS A 286 -10.55 -15.67 16.14
CA LYS A 286 -9.78 -16.76 15.54
C LYS A 286 -8.87 -17.43 16.57
N ILE A 287 -8.16 -16.67 17.41
CA ILE A 287 -7.32 -17.22 18.48
C ILE A 287 -8.16 -18.07 19.45
N ALA A 288 -9.32 -17.56 19.87
CA ALA A 288 -10.24 -18.28 20.74
C ALA A 288 -10.76 -19.58 20.09
N LYS A 289 -11.10 -19.55 18.80
CA LYS A 289 -11.54 -20.73 18.03
C LYS A 289 -10.51 -21.86 18.07
N TYR A 290 -9.22 -21.55 18.03
CA TYR A 290 -8.13 -22.54 18.00
C TYR A 290 -7.47 -22.80 19.37
N ALA A 291 -7.98 -22.21 20.46
CA ALA A 291 -7.50 -22.49 21.81
C ALA A 291 -7.48 -24.00 22.18
N PRO A 292 -8.47 -24.82 21.78
CA PRO A 292 -8.43 -26.27 22.04
C PRO A 292 -7.27 -26.99 21.35
N ILE A 293 -6.84 -26.53 20.18
CA ILE A 293 -5.69 -27.09 19.46
C ILE A 293 -4.40 -26.82 20.22
N LYS A 294 -4.22 -25.60 20.72
CA LYS A 294 -3.08 -25.25 21.57
C LYS A 294 -3.01 -26.17 22.79
N ALA A 295 -4.12 -26.30 23.52
CA ALA A 295 -4.18 -27.19 24.69
C ALA A 295 -3.91 -28.66 24.35
N HIS A 296 -4.29 -29.12 23.16
CA HIS A 296 -3.96 -30.48 22.70
C HIS A 296 -2.46 -30.66 22.43
N LEU A 297 -1.87 -29.75 21.64
CA LEU A 297 -0.45 -29.82 21.27
C LEU A 297 0.47 -29.58 22.48
N GLU A 298 0.11 -28.69 23.41
CA GLU A 298 0.84 -28.47 24.66
C GLU A 298 0.84 -29.71 25.56
N ARG A 299 -0.28 -30.43 25.65
CA ARG A 299 -0.32 -31.75 26.32
C ARG A 299 0.57 -32.79 25.63
N ALA A 300 0.76 -32.66 24.32
CA ALA A 300 1.69 -33.47 23.55
C ALA A 300 3.14 -32.95 23.62
N GLY A 301 3.47 -32.00 24.50
CA GLY A 301 4.82 -31.51 24.74
C GLY A 301 5.33 -30.50 23.72
N TRP A 302 4.44 -29.85 22.96
CA TRP A 302 4.80 -28.75 22.06
C TRP A 302 4.69 -27.40 22.75
N ARG A 303 5.59 -26.48 22.40
CA ARG A 303 5.42 -25.05 22.70
C ARG A 303 4.65 -24.40 21.56
N VAL A 304 3.45 -23.89 21.83
CA VAL A 304 2.54 -23.45 20.77
C VAL A 304 2.26 -21.95 20.82
N HIS A 305 2.48 -21.28 19.68
CA HIS A 305 1.99 -19.94 19.44
C HIS A 305 0.69 -19.98 18.62
N LEU A 306 -0.38 -19.40 19.16
CA LEU A 306 -1.61 -19.16 18.41
C LEU A 306 -1.60 -17.75 17.85
N GLY A 307 -1.79 -17.65 16.54
CA GLY A 307 -1.89 -16.37 15.84
C GLY A 307 -3.14 -16.29 14.98
N ALA A 308 -3.39 -15.08 14.48
CA ALA A 308 -4.30 -14.89 13.36
C ALA A 308 -3.72 -13.83 12.42
N ILE A 309 -3.86 -14.05 11.13
CA ILE A 309 -3.48 -13.09 10.09
C ILE A 309 -4.76 -12.39 9.66
N VAL A 310 -4.81 -11.07 9.79
CA VAL A 310 -6.05 -10.32 9.53
C VAL A 310 -5.80 -9.20 8.52
N TYR A 311 -6.50 -9.27 7.41
CA TYR A 311 -6.56 -8.21 6.40
C TYR A 311 -7.99 -7.71 6.29
N GLY A 312 -8.20 -6.41 6.32
CA GLY A 312 -9.53 -5.89 6.09
C GLY A 312 -9.91 -5.94 4.61
N ALA A 313 -11.19 -6.14 4.32
CA ALA A 313 -11.70 -6.24 2.95
C ALA A 313 -11.49 -4.95 2.13
N LEU A 314 -11.26 -3.81 2.78
CA LEU A 314 -10.95 -2.53 2.14
C LEU A 314 -9.46 -2.18 2.20
N GLY A 315 -8.61 -3.13 2.63
CA GLY A 315 -7.16 -3.07 2.58
C GLY A 315 -6.46 -2.67 3.88
N SER A 316 -7.16 -2.59 5.02
CA SER A 316 -6.47 -2.49 6.31
C SER A 316 -5.59 -3.71 6.57
N VAL A 317 -4.51 -3.50 7.31
CA VAL A 317 -3.60 -4.56 7.75
C VAL A 317 -3.57 -4.51 9.27
N ALA A 318 -3.79 -5.64 9.93
CA ALA A 318 -3.68 -5.71 11.38
C ALA A 318 -2.22 -5.65 11.81
N ALA A 319 -1.92 -4.83 12.83
CA ALA A 319 -0.55 -4.63 13.31
C ALA A 319 0.13 -5.94 13.73
N GLY A 320 -0.61 -6.84 14.40
CA GLY A 320 -0.07 -8.13 14.84
C GLY A 320 0.31 -9.10 13.71
N ASN A 321 -0.07 -8.84 12.46
CA ASN A 321 0.40 -9.68 11.34
C ASN A 321 1.93 -9.61 11.23
N TYR A 322 2.49 -8.43 11.45
CA TYR A 322 3.92 -8.19 11.33
C TYR A 322 4.71 -9.04 12.32
N GLU A 323 4.31 -9.01 13.60
CA GLU A 323 4.89 -9.83 14.68
C GLU A 323 4.82 -11.33 14.32
N LEU A 324 3.65 -11.83 13.91
CA LEU A 324 3.49 -13.23 13.53
C LEU A 324 4.41 -13.63 12.36
N TYR A 325 4.58 -12.75 11.37
CA TYR A 325 5.46 -13.00 10.24
C TYR A 325 6.93 -13.01 10.65
N THR A 326 7.37 -12.03 11.43
CA THR A 326 8.80 -11.82 11.69
C THR A 326 9.31 -12.65 12.85
N GLU A 327 8.53 -12.77 13.92
CA GLU A 327 8.96 -13.42 15.16
C GLU A 327 8.59 -14.89 15.22
N HIS A 328 7.55 -15.30 14.49
CA HIS A 328 7.03 -16.67 14.57
C HIS A 328 7.12 -17.44 13.25
N SER A 329 7.19 -16.74 12.11
CA SER A 329 7.26 -17.36 10.76
C SER A 329 8.58 -17.08 10.03
N ASP A 330 9.54 -16.44 10.69
CA ASP A 330 10.90 -16.13 10.19
C ASP A 330 10.96 -15.32 8.88
N LEU A 331 9.92 -14.56 8.56
CA LEU A 331 9.99 -13.64 7.43
C LEU A 331 10.91 -12.47 7.79
N LEU A 332 11.81 -12.13 6.88
CA LEU A 332 12.58 -10.88 6.99
C LEU A 332 11.60 -9.69 6.97
N HIS A 333 11.91 -8.64 7.73
CA HIS A 333 11.07 -7.43 7.80
C HIS A 333 10.69 -6.85 6.43
N ARG A 334 11.59 -6.89 5.45
CA ARG A 334 11.33 -6.44 4.07
C ARG A 334 10.28 -7.31 3.38
N ASP A 335 10.38 -8.62 3.55
CA ASP A 335 9.50 -9.61 2.91
C ASP A 335 8.12 -9.60 3.57
N ALA A 336 8.05 -9.45 4.90
CA ALA A 336 6.80 -9.27 5.64
C ALA A 336 6.03 -8.01 5.15
N ARG A 337 6.71 -6.86 5.04
CA ARG A 337 6.07 -5.62 4.53
C ARG A 337 5.59 -5.74 3.08
N ARG A 338 6.35 -6.45 2.24
CA ARG A 338 5.97 -6.71 0.85
C ARG A 338 4.75 -7.63 0.78
N LEU A 339 4.71 -8.66 1.63
CA LEU A 339 3.57 -9.57 1.74
C LEU A 339 2.31 -8.81 2.18
N ASP A 340 2.40 -7.99 3.22
CA ASP A 340 1.27 -7.17 3.69
C ASP A 340 0.71 -6.28 2.60
N LEU A 341 1.58 -5.60 1.84
CA LEU A 341 1.16 -4.75 0.74
C LEU A 341 0.47 -5.55 -0.37
N SER A 342 1.05 -6.70 -0.74
CA SER A 342 0.51 -7.58 -1.78
C SER A 342 -0.86 -8.15 -1.37
N ALA A 343 -0.95 -8.74 -0.18
CA ALA A 343 -2.17 -9.34 0.36
C ALA A 343 -3.30 -8.31 0.54
N SER A 344 -2.98 -7.12 1.08
CA SER A 344 -3.94 -6.01 1.18
C SER A 344 -4.45 -5.57 -0.20
N THR A 345 -3.56 -5.47 -1.19
CA THR A 345 -3.93 -5.13 -2.57
C THR A 345 -4.84 -6.18 -3.18
N THR A 346 -4.58 -7.46 -2.93
CA THR A 346 -5.45 -8.57 -3.35
C THR A 346 -6.83 -8.49 -2.71
N CYS A 347 -6.92 -8.15 -1.42
CA CYS A 347 -8.21 -7.93 -0.75
C CYS A 347 -9.01 -6.81 -1.42
N ILE A 348 -8.37 -5.66 -1.68
CA ILE A 348 -9.02 -4.52 -2.35
C ILE A 348 -9.49 -4.90 -3.75
N ALA A 349 -8.65 -5.57 -4.54
CA ALA A 349 -8.98 -5.95 -5.91
C ALA A 349 -10.18 -6.89 -5.97
N ALA A 350 -10.22 -7.90 -5.09
CA ALA A 350 -11.34 -8.83 -5.01
C ALA A 350 -12.62 -8.15 -4.51
N SER A 351 -12.53 -7.28 -3.50
CA SER A 351 -13.69 -6.50 -3.01
C SER A 351 -14.25 -5.57 -4.08
N ARG A 352 -13.38 -4.94 -4.88
CA ARG A 352 -13.80 -4.16 -6.05
C ARG A 352 -14.50 -5.04 -7.09
N HIS A 353 -14.01 -6.24 -7.34
CA HIS A 353 -14.63 -7.18 -8.26
C HIS A 353 -16.05 -7.56 -7.81
N LEU A 354 -16.22 -7.93 -6.52
CA LEU A 354 -17.52 -8.19 -5.90
C LEU A 354 -18.50 -7.03 -6.11
N TRP A 355 -18.07 -5.82 -5.77
CA TRP A 355 -18.90 -4.61 -5.90
C TRP A 355 -19.28 -4.32 -7.36
N ASN A 356 -18.31 -4.43 -8.28
CA ASN A 356 -18.54 -4.20 -9.69
C ASN A 356 -19.52 -5.21 -10.29
N GLY A 357 -19.45 -6.48 -9.86
CA GLY A 357 -20.42 -7.51 -10.25
C GLY A 357 -21.85 -7.11 -9.88
N HIS A 358 -22.06 -6.65 -8.65
CA HIS A 358 -23.37 -6.14 -8.20
C HIS A 358 -23.82 -4.91 -9.00
N CYS A 359 -22.91 -3.98 -9.28
CA CYS A 359 -23.22 -2.81 -10.11
C CYS A 359 -23.61 -3.20 -11.55
N SER A 360 -22.94 -4.20 -12.14
CA SER A 360 -23.24 -4.68 -13.49
C SER A 360 -24.62 -5.32 -13.57
N HIS A 361 -25.01 -6.14 -12.59
CA HIS A 361 -26.35 -6.72 -12.54
C HIS A 361 -27.45 -5.65 -12.49
N HIS A 362 -27.23 -4.58 -11.73
CA HIS A 362 -28.17 -3.46 -11.69
C HIS A 362 -28.27 -2.72 -13.03
N ARG A 363 -27.15 -2.45 -13.70
CA ARG A 363 -27.16 -1.85 -15.04
C ARG A 363 -27.92 -2.73 -16.04
N ALA A 364 -27.70 -4.04 -16.01
CA ALA A 364 -28.41 -4.98 -16.87
C ALA A 364 -29.92 -4.96 -16.63
N ARG A 365 -30.37 -4.92 -15.36
CA ARG A 365 -31.80 -4.79 -15.02
C ARG A 365 -32.40 -3.48 -15.53
N GLN A 366 -31.68 -2.36 -15.38
CA GLN A 366 -32.16 -1.06 -15.87
C GLN A 366 -32.33 -1.06 -17.40
N LEU A 367 -31.36 -1.62 -18.14
CA LEU A 367 -31.44 -1.73 -19.59
C LEU A 367 -32.60 -2.63 -20.03
N ALA A 368 -32.81 -3.76 -19.36
CA ALA A 368 -33.95 -4.66 -19.63
C ALA A 368 -35.30 -3.99 -19.32
N GLY A 369 -35.39 -3.23 -18.21
CA GLY A 369 -36.60 -2.49 -17.84
C GLY A 369 -36.93 -1.35 -18.81
N ILE A 370 -35.91 -0.63 -19.30
CA ILE A 370 -36.09 0.40 -20.33
C ILE A 370 -36.57 -0.24 -21.64
N SER A 371 -35.97 -1.37 -22.04
CA SER A 371 -36.37 -2.11 -23.25
C SER A 371 -37.81 -2.61 -23.17
N ALA A 372 -38.24 -3.12 -22.01
CA ALA A 372 -39.62 -3.55 -21.76
C ALA A 372 -40.62 -2.38 -21.76
N ALA A 373 -40.24 -1.22 -21.20
CA ALA A 373 -41.06 -0.01 -21.22
C ALA A 373 -41.21 0.56 -22.64
N THR A 374 -40.16 0.49 -23.47
CA THR A 374 -40.23 0.90 -24.89
C THR A 374 -40.98 -0.09 -25.79
N ALA A 375 -41.14 -1.35 -25.35
CA ALA A 375 -41.86 -2.39 -26.08
C ALA A 375 -43.35 -2.50 -25.70
N ALA A 376 -43.82 -1.71 -24.73
CA ALA A 376 -45.24 -1.67 -24.38
C ALA A 376 -46.03 -0.93 -25.50
N PRO A 377 -46.99 -1.59 -26.19
CA PRO A 377 -47.77 -0.92 -27.21
C PRO A 377 -48.65 0.16 -26.56
N HIS A 378 -48.65 1.35 -27.14
CA HIS A 378 -49.66 2.38 -26.86
C HIS A 378 -51.04 1.79 -27.17
N ILE A 379 -51.72 1.26 -26.15
CA ILE A 379 -53.15 1.00 -26.21
C ILE A 379 -53.81 2.38 -26.18
N ALA A 380 -54.05 2.94 -27.37
CA ALA A 380 -54.90 4.10 -27.55
C ALA A 380 -56.32 3.70 -27.10
N ALA A 381 -56.76 4.24 -25.97
CA ALA A 381 -58.14 4.16 -25.54
C ALA A 381 -59.02 4.83 -26.60
N ARG A 382 -60.01 4.09 -27.10
CA ARG A 382 -61.12 4.58 -27.92
C ARG A 382 -62.27 5.00 -27.01
#